data_AF-A0ABD5SLM7-F1
#
_entry.id   AF-A0ABD5SLM7-F1
#
_cell.length_a   1.000
_cell.length_b   1.000
_cell.length_c   1.000
_cell.angle_alpha   90.00
_cell.angle_beta   90.00
_cell.angle_gamma   90.00
#
_symmetry.space_group_name_H-M   'P 1'
#
loop_
_entity.id
_entity.type
_entity.pdbx_description
1 polymer ?
#
loop_
_entity_poly.entity_id
_entity_poly.type
_entity_poly.pdbx_seq_one_letter_code
_entity_poly.pdbx_strand_id
1 'polypeptide(L)'
;MSITEHELEIKLEEVEDPDIGEDIVSLGLVNDVTIDDETARISLAFNAPYAPSEMAIGNQVRDVIEDAGLEPDLRAHVGEEHGFDDEVLPKVRNVIAVSSGKGGVGKTTVAANLAAGLEKRGAMVGLLDADIHGPNVPQILPPESDPGVTPNEDIVPPRSDGVRIISMGMMMEDDDDPAILRGPMVNKFMMKFLEGVEWGRLDYLIVDLPPGTGDATLNLLQSMPVTGSVVVTTPQEMALDDTRKGIQMFNKHDTPVFGVVENMSSFICPSCGDQHGLFGTGGADTIVDKYDVPLLGEIPIHPDFGADGSEGALVKDDDSEVQRHLEDLVGEIADRIGEANRRTVSENITQEPANKLPTETKD
;
A
#
# COMPACT_ATOMS: atom_id res chain seq x y z
N MET A 1 -37.08 -15.65 18.21
CA MET A 1 -36.22 -15.28 19.35
C MET A 1 -35.12 -14.45 18.73
N SER A 2 -34.89 -13.24 19.21
CA SER A 2 -33.75 -12.44 18.77
C SER A 2 -32.47 -13.16 19.21
N ILE A 3 -31.52 -13.29 18.29
CA ILE A 3 -30.20 -13.83 18.59
C ILE A 3 -29.48 -12.93 19.61
N THR A 4 -28.65 -13.50 20.46
CA THR A 4 -27.81 -12.75 21.41
C THR A 4 -26.49 -12.31 20.75
N GLU A 5 -25.81 -11.31 21.34
CA GLU A 5 -24.48 -10.86 20.86
C GLU A 5 -23.48 -12.02 20.80
N HIS A 6 -23.46 -12.87 21.83
CA HIS A 6 -22.58 -14.04 21.87
C HIS A 6 -22.94 -15.11 20.81
N GLU A 7 -24.23 -15.33 20.55
CA GLU A 7 -24.63 -16.24 19.47
C GLU A 7 -24.29 -15.68 18.09
N LEU A 8 -24.32 -14.35 17.91
CA LEU A 8 -23.89 -13.70 16.68
C LEU A 8 -22.37 -13.78 16.52
N GLU A 9 -21.60 -13.57 17.59
CA GLU A 9 -20.14 -13.73 17.60
C GLU A 9 -19.72 -15.16 17.17
N ILE A 10 -20.38 -16.20 17.71
CA ILE A 10 -20.13 -17.59 17.27
C ILE A 10 -20.45 -17.79 15.78
N LYS A 11 -21.48 -17.13 15.24
CA LYS A 11 -21.76 -17.20 13.80
C LYS A 11 -20.71 -16.52 12.94
N LEU A 12 -20.03 -15.50 13.46
CA LEU A 12 -18.94 -14.83 12.74
C LEU A 12 -17.72 -15.76 12.56
N GLU A 13 -17.58 -16.84 13.34
CA GLU A 13 -16.59 -17.90 13.11
C GLU A 13 -16.79 -18.63 11.76
N GLU A 14 -17.96 -18.48 11.11
CA GLU A 14 -18.21 -19.02 9.76
C GLU A 14 -17.51 -18.18 8.66
N VAL A 15 -17.01 -16.98 8.99
CA VAL A 15 -16.34 -16.09 8.04
C VAL A 15 -14.83 -16.32 8.07
N GLU A 16 -14.30 -16.92 7.02
CA GLU A 16 -12.86 -17.21 6.87
C GLU A 16 -12.12 -16.04 6.20
N ASP A 17 -10.92 -15.74 6.70
CA ASP A 17 -9.96 -14.87 6.00
C ASP A 17 -9.38 -15.61 4.79
N PRO A 18 -9.57 -15.13 3.55
CA PRO A 18 -9.15 -15.84 2.35
C PRO A 18 -7.62 -15.91 2.18
N ASP A 19 -6.89 -15.01 2.83
CA ASP A 19 -5.43 -14.89 2.70
C ASP A 19 -4.70 -15.63 3.83
N ILE A 20 -5.28 -15.65 5.03
CA ILE A 20 -4.69 -16.28 6.23
C ILE A 20 -5.18 -17.71 6.44
N GLY A 21 -6.42 -18.03 6.03
CA GLY A 21 -7.00 -19.36 6.15
C GLY A 21 -7.49 -19.74 7.55
N GLU A 22 -7.85 -18.73 8.35
CA GLU A 22 -8.43 -18.86 9.70
C GLU A 22 -9.61 -17.89 9.83
N ASP A 23 -10.55 -18.18 10.74
CA ASP A 23 -11.75 -17.35 10.90
C ASP A 23 -11.46 -16.01 11.57
N ILE A 24 -12.28 -15.01 11.26
CA ILE A 24 -12.05 -13.63 11.74
C ILE A 24 -12.14 -13.47 13.26
N VAL A 25 -12.80 -14.39 13.98
CA VAL A 25 -12.93 -14.35 15.44
C VAL A 25 -11.66 -14.94 16.07
N SER A 26 -11.20 -16.09 15.60
CA SER A 26 -9.95 -16.73 16.05
C SER A 26 -8.72 -15.86 15.76
N LEU A 27 -8.74 -15.13 14.63
CA LEU A 27 -7.72 -14.13 14.30
C LEU A 27 -7.79 -12.86 15.17
N GLY A 28 -8.83 -12.70 15.98
CA GLY A 28 -9.04 -11.51 16.80
C GLY A 28 -9.40 -10.27 15.99
N LEU A 29 -9.92 -10.43 14.78
CA LEU A 29 -10.30 -9.31 13.91
C LEU A 29 -11.64 -8.70 14.27
N VAL A 30 -12.41 -9.31 15.17
CA VAL A 30 -13.68 -8.78 15.68
C VAL A 30 -13.41 -8.06 17.01
N ASN A 31 -13.42 -6.73 16.98
CA ASN A 31 -13.15 -5.90 18.14
C ASN A 31 -14.32 -5.85 19.11
N ASP A 32 -15.54 -5.78 18.58
CA ASP A 32 -16.77 -5.61 19.37
C ASP A 32 -17.99 -6.04 18.56
N VAL A 33 -18.95 -6.66 19.26
CA VAL A 33 -20.25 -7.10 18.73
C VAL A 33 -21.34 -6.53 19.63
N THR A 34 -22.15 -5.60 19.11
CA THR A 34 -23.29 -5.06 19.85
C THR A 34 -24.59 -5.16 19.06
N ILE A 35 -25.69 -5.47 19.73
CA ILE A 35 -27.03 -5.50 19.13
C ILE A 35 -27.90 -4.43 19.77
N ASP A 36 -28.38 -3.49 18.96
CA ASP A 36 -29.25 -2.39 19.38
C ASP A 36 -30.54 -2.42 18.54
N ASP A 37 -31.65 -2.76 19.18
CA ASP A 37 -32.94 -3.06 18.55
C ASP A 37 -32.83 -4.11 17.43
N GLU A 38 -32.86 -3.68 16.16
CA GLU A 38 -32.78 -4.54 14.96
C GLU A 38 -31.44 -4.40 14.24
N THR A 39 -30.48 -3.63 14.78
CA THR A 39 -29.18 -3.37 14.14
C THR A 39 -28.05 -4.08 14.88
N ALA A 40 -27.25 -4.86 14.17
CA ALA A 40 -25.98 -5.40 14.67
C ALA A 40 -24.84 -4.45 14.28
N ARG A 41 -24.12 -3.93 15.26
CA ARG A 41 -22.93 -3.12 15.05
C ARG A 41 -21.69 -3.96 15.31
N ILE A 42 -20.89 -4.16 14.27
CA ILE A 42 -19.64 -4.93 14.34
C ILE A 42 -18.46 -4.00 14.09
N SER A 43 -17.52 -3.99 15.01
CA SER A 43 -16.22 -3.33 14.86
C SER A 43 -15.17 -4.34 14.42
N LEU A 44 -14.51 -4.08 13.29
CA LEU A 44 -13.51 -4.96 12.69
C LEU A 44 -12.12 -4.30 12.71
N ALA A 45 -11.09 -5.08 13.04
CA ALA A 45 -9.68 -4.68 13.04
C ALA A 45 -9.08 -4.61 11.64
N PHE A 46 -9.72 -3.87 10.74
CA PHE A 46 -9.32 -3.70 9.35
C PHE A 46 -8.56 -2.40 9.15
N ASN A 47 -7.48 -2.46 8.38
CA ASN A 47 -6.62 -1.30 8.15
C ASN A 47 -6.14 -1.17 6.70
N ALA A 48 -6.74 -1.87 5.74
CA ALA A 48 -6.48 -1.69 4.31
C ALA A 48 -7.77 -1.33 3.55
N PRO A 49 -8.30 -0.10 3.71
CA PRO A 49 -9.52 0.33 3.06
C PRO A 49 -9.53 0.06 1.56
N TYR A 50 -10.62 -0.52 1.06
CA TYR A 50 -10.82 -0.84 -0.36
C TYR A 50 -9.90 -1.96 -0.92
N ALA A 51 -9.20 -2.71 -0.05
CA ALA A 51 -8.59 -3.99 -0.42
C ALA A 51 -9.69 -5.02 -0.77
N PRO A 52 -9.60 -5.74 -1.91
CA PRO A 52 -10.57 -6.76 -2.30
C PRO A 52 -10.91 -7.79 -1.22
N SER A 53 -9.91 -8.34 -0.52
CA SER A 53 -10.08 -9.33 0.53
C SER A 53 -10.83 -8.76 1.74
N GLU A 54 -10.46 -7.57 2.24
CA GLU A 54 -11.20 -6.93 3.35
C GLU A 54 -12.65 -6.61 2.96
N MET A 55 -12.88 -6.19 1.71
CA MET A 55 -14.23 -5.96 1.19
C MET A 55 -15.04 -7.26 1.10
N ALA A 56 -14.41 -8.36 0.67
CA ALA A 56 -15.03 -9.68 0.59
C ALA A 56 -15.40 -10.21 1.98
N ILE A 57 -14.48 -10.12 2.96
CA ILE A 57 -14.75 -10.48 4.35
C ILE A 57 -15.90 -9.61 4.90
N GLY A 58 -15.85 -8.30 4.71
CA GLY A 58 -16.90 -7.39 5.14
C GLY A 58 -18.28 -7.72 4.55
N ASN A 59 -18.35 -8.18 3.30
CA ASN A 59 -19.60 -8.64 2.71
C ASN A 59 -20.11 -9.94 3.35
N GLN A 60 -19.24 -10.92 3.60
CA GLN A 60 -19.63 -12.14 4.28
C GLN A 60 -20.13 -11.87 5.70
N VAL A 61 -19.52 -10.93 6.43
CA VAL A 61 -20.00 -10.48 7.74
C VAL A 61 -21.41 -9.88 7.62
N ARG A 62 -21.70 -9.07 6.58
CA ARG A 62 -23.07 -8.57 6.34
C ARG A 62 -24.05 -9.71 6.10
N ASP A 63 -23.68 -10.68 5.26
CA ASP A 63 -24.54 -11.83 4.96
C ASP A 63 -24.89 -12.62 6.23
N VAL A 64 -23.91 -12.85 7.12
CA VAL A 64 -24.12 -13.53 8.42
C VAL A 64 -25.10 -12.76 9.32
N ILE A 65 -24.99 -11.44 9.36
CA ILE A 65 -25.88 -10.57 10.15
C ILE A 65 -27.30 -10.58 9.57
N GLU A 66 -27.43 -10.47 8.25
CA GLU A 66 -28.72 -10.46 7.56
C GLU A 66 -29.45 -11.80 7.71
N ASP A 67 -28.72 -12.92 7.62
CA ASP A 67 -29.26 -14.28 7.86
C ASP A 67 -29.72 -14.48 9.32
N ALA A 68 -29.13 -13.74 10.25
CA ALA A 68 -29.59 -13.68 11.65
C ALA A 68 -30.83 -12.78 11.84
N GLY A 69 -31.27 -12.07 10.80
CA GLY A 69 -32.44 -11.20 10.80
C GLY A 69 -32.18 -9.80 11.38
N LEU A 70 -30.95 -9.29 11.28
CA LEU A 70 -30.52 -7.98 11.77
C LEU A 70 -30.03 -7.09 10.63
N GLU A 71 -30.06 -5.78 10.82
CA GLU A 71 -29.46 -4.78 9.90
C GLU A 71 -27.96 -4.61 10.22
N PRO A 72 -27.05 -4.73 9.23
CA PRO A 72 -25.62 -4.62 9.48
C PRO A 72 -25.11 -3.17 9.51
N ASP A 73 -24.38 -2.80 10.58
CA ASP A 73 -23.55 -1.58 10.69
C ASP A 73 -22.09 -2.00 10.96
N LEU A 74 -21.27 -2.00 9.92
CA LEU A 74 -19.86 -2.39 10.02
C LEU A 74 -18.96 -1.17 10.11
N ARG A 75 -17.97 -1.23 11.01
CA ARG A 75 -16.95 -0.18 11.17
C ARG A 75 -15.57 -0.81 11.22
N ALA A 76 -14.61 -0.19 10.54
CA ALA A 76 -13.21 -0.55 10.63
C ALA A 76 -12.50 0.34 11.67
N HIS A 77 -11.82 -0.28 12.63
CA HIS A 77 -11.05 0.42 13.65
C HIS A 77 -9.83 -0.40 14.06
N VAL A 78 -8.66 0.23 14.05
CA VAL A 78 -7.42 -0.28 14.65
C VAL A 78 -6.81 0.81 15.54
N GLY A 79 -5.90 0.39 16.42
CA GLY A 79 -5.26 1.22 17.43
C GLY A 79 -3.97 0.59 17.98
N GLU A 80 -3.38 1.21 19.00
CA GLU A 80 -2.15 0.73 19.65
C GLU A 80 -2.28 -0.71 20.18
N GLU A 81 -3.46 -1.08 20.66
CA GLU A 81 -3.79 -2.43 21.15
C GLU A 81 -3.67 -3.52 20.06
N HIS A 82 -3.74 -3.11 18.80
CA HIS A 82 -3.61 -3.99 17.63
C HIS A 82 -2.18 -4.00 17.05
N GLY A 83 -1.24 -3.27 17.65
CA GLY A 83 0.14 -3.18 17.19
C GLY A 83 0.41 -2.07 16.17
N PHE A 84 -0.50 -1.10 16.01
CA PHE A 84 -0.29 0.08 15.17
C PHE A 84 0.07 1.29 16.03
N ASP A 85 1.31 1.76 15.90
CA ASP A 85 1.81 2.98 16.53
C ASP A 85 2.07 4.03 15.45
N ASP A 86 1.32 5.14 15.52
CA ASP A 86 1.35 6.19 14.51
C ASP A 86 2.04 7.48 15.01
N GLU A 87 3.01 7.39 15.94
CA GLU A 87 3.75 8.57 16.43
C GLU A 87 4.32 9.44 15.29
N VAL A 88 4.79 8.79 14.22
CA VAL A 88 5.23 9.45 12.98
C VAL A 88 4.09 9.34 11.97
N LEU A 89 3.64 10.46 11.39
CA LEU A 89 2.48 10.50 10.46
C LEU A 89 1.14 9.95 11.06
N PRO A 90 0.63 10.48 12.18
CA PRO A 90 -0.55 9.98 12.93
C PRO A 90 -1.90 9.97 12.19
N LYS A 91 -1.93 10.35 10.93
CA LYS A 91 -3.13 10.43 10.10
C LYS A 91 -3.00 9.60 8.82
N VAL A 92 -1.97 8.78 8.72
CA VAL A 92 -1.67 7.94 7.56
C VAL A 92 -1.72 6.48 8.01
N ARG A 93 -2.69 5.72 7.51
CA ARG A 93 -2.88 4.32 7.94
C ARG A 93 -1.81 3.38 7.43
N ASN A 94 -1.40 3.56 6.17
CA ASN A 94 -0.42 2.70 5.51
C ASN A 94 0.63 3.53 4.78
N VAL A 95 1.91 3.28 5.05
CA VAL A 95 3.04 3.88 4.33
C VAL A 95 3.72 2.80 3.50
N ILE A 96 3.62 2.93 2.18
CA ILE A 96 4.07 1.91 1.23
C ILE A 96 5.30 2.41 0.48
N ALA A 97 6.44 1.78 0.75
CA ALA A 97 7.69 2.08 0.08
C ALA A 97 7.77 1.38 -1.29
N VAL A 98 7.85 2.14 -2.38
CA VAL A 98 8.09 1.59 -3.72
C VAL A 98 9.57 1.76 -4.06
N SER A 99 10.26 0.64 -4.26
CA SER A 99 11.71 0.60 -4.42
C SER A 99 12.13 -0.08 -5.73
N SER A 100 13.37 0.14 -6.13
CA SER A 100 14.00 -0.63 -7.20
C SER A 100 15.50 -0.80 -6.96
N GLY A 101 16.04 -1.93 -7.41
CA GLY A 101 17.49 -2.15 -7.35
C GLY A 101 18.29 -1.22 -8.28
N LYS A 102 17.66 -0.72 -9.35
CA LYS A 102 18.30 0.08 -10.39
C LYS A 102 17.36 1.16 -10.93
N GLY A 103 17.94 2.24 -11.46
CA GLY A 103 17.20 3.26 -12.21
C GLY A 103 16.72 2.73 -13.58
N GLY A 104 15.59 3.26 -14.06
CA GLY A 104 15.04 2.95 -15.39
C GLY A 104 14.16 1.71 -15.48
N VAL A 105 13.87 1.03 -14.36
CA VAL A 105 12.94 -0.12 -14.34
C VAL A 105 11.46 0.28 -14.32
N GLY A 106 11.16 1.59 -14.29
CA GLY A 106 9.78 2.12 -14.22
C GLY A 106 9.17 2.13 -12.81
N LYS A 107 10.00 2.19 -11.76
CA LYS A 107 9.58 2.35 -10.35
C LYS A 107 8.53 3.45 -10.15
N THR A 108 8.82 4.66 -10.63
CA THR A 108 7.92 5.82 -10.50
C THR A 108 6.61 5.64 -11.25
N THR A 109 6.64 4.95 -12.40
CA THR A 109 5.42 4.55 -13.14
C THR A 109 4.56 3.61 -12.31
N VAL A 110 5.15 2.60 -11.67
CA VAL A 110 4.42 1.68 -10.78
C VAL A 110 3.87 2.42 -9.56
N ALA A 111 4.68 3.27 -8.91
CA ALA A 111 4.25 4.05 -7.74
C ALA A 111 3.06 4.97 -8.07
N ALA A 112 3.11 5.68 -9.20
CA ALA A 112 2.05 6.56 -9.64
C ALA A 112 0.76 5.82 -10.01
N ASN A 113 0.85 4.70 -10.73
CA ASN A 113 -0.32 3.87 -11.05
C ASN A 113 -0.91 3.20 -9.81
N LEU A 114 -0.07 2.78 -8.86
CA LEU A 114 -0.55 2.28 -7.57
C LEU A 114 -1.35 3.35 -6.83
N ALA A 115 -0.81 4.57 -6.76
CA ALA A 115 -1.48 5.67 -6.07
C ALA A 115 -2.83 6.04 -6.73
N ALA A 116 -2.85 6.19 -8.04
CA ALA A 116 -4.07 6.51 -8.78
C ALA A 116 -5.08 5.36 -8.77
N GLY A 117 -4.64 4.10 -8.83
CA GLY A 117 -5.53 2.94 -8.76
C GLY A 117 -6.20 2.80 -7.40
N LEU A 118 -5.47 3.06 -6.31
CA LEU A 118 -6.05 3.10 -4.96
C LEU A 118 -7.05 4.25 -4.80
N GLU A 119 -6.76 5.43 -5.39
CA GLU A 119 -7.68 6.57 -5.40
C GLU A 119 -8.96 6.25 -6.19
N LYS A 120 -8.84 5.66 -7.40
CA LYS A 120 -9.97 5.20 -8.22
C LYS A 120 -10.88 4.20 -7.47
N ARG A 121 -10.30 3.42 -6.53
CA ARG A 121 -11.05 2.50 -5.65
C ARG A 121 -11.77 3.19 -4.48
N GLY A 122 -11.50 4.47 -4.25
CA GLY A 122 -12.12 5.31 -3.22
C GLY A 122 -11.20 5.65 -2.04
N ALA A 123 -9.95 5.19 -2.03
CA ALA A 123 -9.03 5.45 -0.93
C ALA A 123 -8.52 6.89 -0.91
N MET A 124 -8.22 7.42 0.28
CA MET A 124 -7.51 8.68 0.42
C MET A 124 -6.02 8.47 0.23
N VAL A 125 -5.46 8.91 -0.89
CA VAL A 125 -4.08 8.60 -1.27
C VAL A 125 -3.18 9.83 -1.31
N GLY A 126 -1.94 9.65 -0.83
CA GLY A 126 -0.81 10.54 -1.06
C GLY A 126 0.30 9.84 -1.82
N LEU A 127 1.04 10.59 -2.64
CA LEU A 127 2.25 10.14 -3.33
C LEU A 127 3.40 11.10 -3.03
N LEU A 128 4.45 10.58 -2.41
CA LEU A 128 5.69 11.28 -2.12
C LEU A 128 6.79 10.80 -3.07
N ASP A 129 7.27 11.68 -3.93
CA ASP A 129 8.46 11.47 -4.75
C ASP A 129 9.72 11.86 -3.99
N ALA A 130 10.43 10.84 -3.50
CA ALA A 130 11.66 11.01 -2.76
C ALA A 130 12.91 10.92 -3.67
N ASP A 131 12.76 10.74 -4.99
CA ASP A 131 13.89 10.69 -5.92
C ASP A 131 14.35 12.10 -6.33
N ILE A 132 15.33 12.58 -5.56
CA ILE A 132 15.95 13.90 -5.72
C ILE A 132 16.65 14.06 -7.08
N HIS A 133 17.21 12.99 -7.62
CA HIS A 133 18.11 13.07 -8.76
C HIS A 133 17.37 13.01 -10.10
N GLY A 134 16.09 12.63 -10.07
CA GLY A 134 15.23 12.57 -11.25
C GLY A 134 13.77 12.51 -10.85
N PRO A 135 13.20 13.60 -10.30
CA PRO A 135 11.80 13.63 -9.90
C PRO A 135 10.91 13.51 -11.14
N ASN A 136 10.23 12.37 -11.26
CA ASN A 136 9.39 12.06 -12.43
C ASN A 136 7.89 12.13 -12.12
N VAL A 137 7.50 12.15 -10.84
CA VAL A 137 6.09 12.11 -10.46
C VAL A 137 5.27 13.27 -11.06
N PRO A 138 5.71 14.54 -11.02
CA PRO A 138 4.94 15.65 -11.61
C PRO A 138 4.74 15.55 -13.12
N GLN A 139 5.55 14.75 -13.82
CA GLN A 139 5.39 14.50 -15.25
C GLN A 139 4.37 13.38 -15.53
N ILE A 140 4.22 12.45 -14.59
CA ILE A 140 3.32 11.30 -14.69
C ILE A 140 1.92 11.63 -14.17
N LEU A 141 1.85 12.33 -13.04
CA LEU A 141 0.64 12.83 -12.42
C LEU A 141 0.79 14.36 -12.26
N PRO A 142 0.46 15.14 -13.29
CA PRO A 142 0.64 16.58 -13.28
C PRO A 142 -0.23 17.25 -12.21
N PRO A 143 0.36 18.03 -11.29
CA PRO A 143 -0.42 18.70 -10.26
C PRO A 143 -1.35 19.74 -10.87
N GLU A 144 -2.58 19.81 -10.36
CA GLU A 144 -3.61 20.78 -10.75
C GLU A 144 -3.27 22.22 -10.35
N SER A 145 -2.31 22.39 -9.43
CA SER A 145 -1.86 23.68 -8.90
C SER A 145 -0.47 23.58 -8.26
N ASP A 146 0.17 24.72 -8.03
CA ASP A 146 1.39 24.77 -7.24
C ASP A 146 1.12 24.44 -5.76
N PRO A 147 2.10 23.89 -5.02
CA PRO A 147 1.96 23.65 -3.59
C PRO A 147 1.59 24.92 -2.80
N GLY A 148 0.60 24.79 -1.93
CA GLY A 148 0.21 25.85 -1.01
C GLY A 148 1.14 25.91 0.21
N VAL A 149 1.08 27.02 0.95
CA VAL A 149 1.80 27.18 2.22
C VAL A 149 0.85 27.72 3.29
N THR A 150 0.80 27.08 4.45
CA THR A 150 -0.01 27.52 5.58
C THR A 150 0.66 28.66 6.36
N PRO A 151 -0.06 29.36 7.26
CA PRO A 151 0.57 30.37 8.13
C PRO A 151 1.69 29.84 9.04
N ASN A 152 1.74 28.52 9.27
CA ASN A 152 2.80 27.87 10.05
C ASN A 152 3.98 27.41 9.17
N GLU A 153 4.00 27.80 7.89
CA GLU A 153 5.00 27.39 6.89
C GLU A 153 4.95 25.91 6.49
N ASP A 154 3.87 25.21 6.83
CA ASP A 154 3.60 23.85 6.36
C ASP A 154 3.15 23.86 4.90
N ILE A 155 3.56 22.84 4.15
CA ILE A 155 3.23 22.67 2.75
C ILE A 155 1.86 22.02 2.64
N VAL A 156 0.97 22.62 1.84
CA VAL A 156 -0.29 22.00 1.44
C VAL A 156 -0.07 21.31 0.09
N PRO A 157 -0.14 19.97 0.04
CA PRO A 157 0.15 19.24 -1.19
C PRO A 157 -0.92 19.51 -2.25
N PRO A 158 -0.54 19.81 -3.50
CA PRO A 158 -1.49 19.87 -4.60
C PRO A 158 -2.07 18.48 -4.88
N ARG A 159 -3.12 18.45 -5.70
CA ARG A 159 -3.74 17.21 -6.17
C ARG A 159 -3.49 17.00 -7.66
N SER A 160 -3.50 15.73 -8.06
CA SER A 160 -3.69 15.29 -9.45
C SER A 160 -4.70 14.16 -9.38
N ASP A 161 -5.88 14.34 -9.99
CA ASP A 161 -6.92 13.31 -10.05
C ASP A 161 -7.20 12.68 -8.66
N GLY A 162 -7.40 13.54 -7.67
CA GLY A 162 -7.69 13.13 -6.28
C GLY A 162 -6.48 12.74 -5.43
N VAL A 163 -5.36 12.31 -6.04
CA VAL A 163 -4.12 11.94 -5.34
C VAL A 163 -3.40 13.20 -4.88
N ARG A 164 -3.03 13.28 -3.59
CA ARG A 164 -2.17 14.36 -3.07
C ARG A 164 -0.72 14.09 -3.43
N ILE A 165 -0.01 15.04 -4.01
CA ILE A 165 1.34 14.81 -4.54
C ILE A 165 2.32 15.78 -3.92
N ILE A 166 3.47 15.26 -3.48
CA ILE A 166 4.66 16.06 -3.19
C ILE A 166 5.82 15.45 -3.94
N SER A 167 6.60 16.29 -4.60
CA SER A 167 7.87 15.88 -5.19
C SER A 167 8.98 16.85 -4.82
N MET A 168 10.19 16.31 -4.68
CA MET A 168 11.40 17.11 -4.54
C MET A 168 11.55 18.14 -5.67
N GLY A 169 11.13 17.79 -6.90
CA GLY A 169 11.16 18.71 -8.04
C GLY A 169 10.29 19.95 -7.85
N MET A 170 9.23 19.88 -7.05
CA MET A 170 8.36 21.03 -6.77
C MET A 170 8.97 22.03 -5.77
N MET A 171 9.96 21.60 -4.99
CA MET A 171 10.59 22.41 -3.94
C MET A 171 11.88 23.09 -4.42
N MET A 172 12.29 22.84 -5.65
CA MET A 172 13.48 23.38 -6.27
C MET A 172 13.05 24.53 -7.18
N GLU A 173 13.38 25.77 -6.79
CA GLU A 173 12.99 26.97 -7.56
C GLU A 173 13.78 27.13 -8.87
N ASP A 174 14.91 26.41 -9.04
CA ASP A 174 15.79 26.50 -10.23
C ASP A 174 16.34 25.12 -10.65
N ASP A 175 15.97 24.67 -11.86
CA ASP A 175 16.38 23.38 -12.48
C ASP A 175 17.89 23.29 -12.84
N ASP A 176 18.64 24.40 -12.72
CA ASP A 176 19.97 24.56 -13.34
C ASP A 176 21.15 24.62 -12.34
N ASP A 177 20.95 24.49 -11.02
CA ASP A 177 22.05 24.49 -10.04
C ASP A 177 22.29 23.12 -9.36
N PRO A 178 23.01 22.19 -10.03
CA PRO A 178 23.34 20.87 -9.48
C PRO A 178 24.28 20.92 -8.27
N ALA A 179 24.68 22.11 -7.80
CA ALA A 179 25.62 22.28 -6.68
C ALA A 179 24.98 22.23 -5.28
N ILE A 180 23.64 22.24 -5.14
CA ILE A 180 22.97 22.56 -3.88
C ILE A 180 22.67 21.33 -2.98
N LEU A 181 22.60 20.10 -3.50
CA LEU A 181 22.23 18.93 -2.69
C LEU A 181 23.42 18.08 -2.26
N ARG A 182 23.93 18.40 -1.07
CA ARG A 182 24.75 17.46 -0.28
C ARG A 182 23.83 16.75 0.73
N GLY A 183 24.17 15.51 1.10
CA GLY A 183 23.37 14.62 1.98
C GLY A 183 22.65 15.28 3.18
N PRO A 184 23.24 16.25 3.91
CA PRO A 184 22.54 16.94 5.00
C PRO A 184 21.29 17.74 4.58
N MET A 185 21.26 18.29 3.36
CA MET A 185 20.09 19.01 2.83
C MET A 185 18.99 18.04 2.41
N VAL A 186 19.36 16.88 1.85
CA VAL A 186 18.45 15.78 1.51
C VAL A 186 17.66 15.35 2.74
N ASN A 187 18.34 15.04 3.84
CA ASN A 187 17.69 14.66 5.10
C ASN A 187 16.76 15.76 5.63
N LYS A 188 17.14 17.05 5.48
CA LYS A 188 16.30 18.17 5.91
C LYS A 188 15.00 18.27 5.09
N PHE A 189 15.07 18.08 3.78
CA PHE A 189 13.87 18.06 2.94
C PHE A 189 12.99 16.85 3.21
N MET A 190 13.59 15.67 3.40
CA MET A 190 12.85 14.46 3.78
C MET A 190 12.10 14.67 5.10
N MET A 191 12.77 15.16 6.15
CA MET A 191 12.09 15.49 7.41
C MET A 191 11.00 16.54 7.23
N LYS A 192 11.21 17.54 6.36
CA LYS A 192 10.17 18.52 6.02
C LYS A 192 8.95 17.87 5.35
N PHE A 193 9.10 16.79 4.59
CA PHE A 193 7.96 16.08 4.01
C PHE A 193 7.18 15.22 5.01
N LEU A 194 7.87 14.74 6.04
CA LEU A 194 7.26 13.95 7.11
C LEU A 194 6.52 14.83 8.11
N GLU A 195 7.13 15.94 8.51
CA GLU A 195 6.62 16.79 9.59
C GLU A 195 5.92 18.06 9.08
N GLY A 196 6.34 18.59 7.94
CA GLY A 196 5.94 19.90 7.42
C GLY A 196 5.07 19.84 6.17
N VAL A 197 4.39 18.72 5.92
CA VAL A 197 3.37 18.58 4.87
C VAL A 197 2.03 18.24 5.50
N GLU A 198 1.01 19.02 5.17
CA GLU A 198 -0.37 18.76 5.59
C GLU A 198 -1.05 17.73 4.68
N TRP A 199 -0.64 16.46 4.81
CA TRP A 199 -1.25 15.33 4.10
C TRP A 199 -2.75 15.18 4.41
N GLY A 200 -3.19 15.63 5.58
CA GLY A 200 -4.53 15.36 6.08
C GLY A 200 -4.66 13.91 6.53
N ARG A 201 -5.86 13.32 6.37
CA ARG A 201 -6.06 11.87 6.57
C ARG A 201 -5.80 11.14 5.27
N LEU A 202 -4.99 10.09 5.33
CA LEU A 202 -4.67 9.19 4.23
C LEU A 202 -4.89 7.74 4.66
N ASP A 203 -5.47 6.95 3.77
CA ASP A 203 -5.48 5.50 3.89
C ASP A 203 -4.14 4.92 3.40
N TYR A 204 -3.54 5.55 2.39
CA TYR A 204 -2.26 5.14 1.82
C TYR A 204 -1.37 6.34 1.50
N LEU A 205 -0.11 6.30 1.95
CA LEU A 205 0.97 7.16 1.47
C LEU A 205 1.97 6.29 0.70
N ILE A 206 1.99 6.46 -0.63
CA ILE A 206 2.95 5.79 -1.50
C ILE A 206 4.24 6.62 -1.54
N VAL A 207 5.38 6.00 -1.29
CA VAL A 207 6.69 6.66 -1.28
C VAL A 207 7.53 6.11 -2.42
N ASP A 208 7.74 6.92 -3.44
CA ASP A 208 8.62 6.59 -4.57
C ASP A 208 10.09 6.84 -4.16
N LEU A 209 10.78 5.77 -3.77
CA LEU A 209 12.13 5.86 -3.21
C LEU A 209 13.19 6.16 -4.30
N PRO A 210 14.34 6.76 -3.96
CA PRO A 210 15.48 6.81 -4.87
C PRO A 210 15.90 5.41 -5.35
N PRO A 211 16.44 5.26 -6.58
CA PRO A 211 16.91 3.97 -7.08
C PRO A 211 18.11 3.45 -6.28
N GLY A 212 18.17 2.13 -6.11
CA GLY A 212 19.28 1.43 -5.47
C GLY A 212 19.14 1.33 -3.94
N THR A 213 20.15 0.71 -3.34
CA THR A 213 20.18 0.34 -1.91
C THR A 213 21.19 1.20 -1.12
N GLY A 214 21.29 2.48 -1.46
CA GLY A 214 22.24 3.41 -0.83
C GLY A 214 21.78 3.93 0.52
N ASP A 215 22.69 4.60 1.24
CA ASP A 215 22.43 5.14 2.58
C ASP A 215 21.28 6.15 2.63
N ALA A 216 21.02 6.88 1.55
CA ALA A 216 19.89 7.82 1.47
C ALA A 216 18.53 7.10 1.56
N THR A 217 18.36 6.01 0.80
CA THR A 217 17.16 5.17 0.85
C THR A 217 16.98 4.55 2.23
N LEU A 218 18.07 4.05 2.83
CA LEU A 218 18.04 3.50 4.19
C LEU A 218 17.64 4.52 5.25
N ASN A 219 18.22 5.72 5.22
CA ASN A 219 17.89 6.76 6.18
C ASN A 219 16.42 7.19 6.06
N LEU A 220 15.87 7.23 4.84
CA LEU A 220 14.46 7.54 4.62
C LEU A 220 13.56 6.47 5.23
N LEU A 221 13.85 5.19 4.96
CA LEU A 221 13.09 4.08 5.54
C LEU A 221 13.13 4.07 7.08
N GLN A 222 14.27 4.42 7.68
CA GLN A 222 14.41 4.52 9.13
C GLN A 222 13.71 5.72 9.75
N SER A 223 13.33 6.72 8.95
CA SER A 223 12.68 7.94 9.43
C SER A 223 11.15 7.89 9.30
N MET A 224 10.60 6.83 8.69
CA MET A 224 9.18 6.69 8.40
C MET A 224 8.65 5.37 8.97
N PRO A 225 7.38 5.31 9.41
CA PRO A 225 6.74 4.08 9.87
C PRO A 225 6.26 3.28 8.65
N VAL A 226 7.20 2.69 7.94
CA VAL A 226 6.90 1.96 6.69
C VAL A 226 6.16 0.67 7.04
N THR A 227 4.90 0.56 6.60
CA THR A 227 4.07 -0.64 6.73
C THR A 227 4.67 -1.81 5.95
N GLY A 228 5.24 -1.51 4.78
CA GLY A 228 5.98 -2.47 3.98
C GLY A 228 6.41 -1.90 2.64
N SER A 229 6.97 -2.76 1.82
CA SER A 229 7.61 -2.37 0.56
C SER A 229 7.20 -3.22 -0.63
N VAL A 230 7.13 -2.57 -1.79
CA VAL A 230 6.96 -3.18 -3.10
C VAL A 230 8.27 -2.97 -3.87
N VAL A 231 8.81 -4.05 -4.45
CA VAL A 231 10.09 -3.99 -5.19
C VAL A 231 9.82 -4.13 -6.68
N VAL A 232 10.21 -3.12 -7.46
CA VAL A 232 10.02 -3.10 -8.91
C VAL A 232 11.30 -3.58 -9.62
N THR A 233 11.13 -4.53 -10.54
CA THR A 233 12.20 -5.07 -11.38
C THR A 233 11.79 -5.13 -12.86
N THR A 234 12.69 -5.62 -13.70
CA THR A 234 12.42 -6.06 -15.08
C THR A 234 12.98 -7.47 -15.29
N PRO A 235 12.60 -8.20 -16.36
CA PRO A 235 13.13 -9.54 -16.64
C PRO A 235 14.66 -9.60 -16.85
N GLN A 236 15.34 -8.46 -17.01
CA GLN A 236 16.77 -8.42 -17.26
C GLN A 236 17.58 -8.88 -16.05
N GLU A 237 18.54 -9.78 -16.24
CA GLU A 237 19.36 -10.34 -15.14
C GLU A 237 20.03 -9.27 -14.27
N MET A 238 20.48 -8.16 -14.87
CA MET A 238 21.08 -7.05 -14.10
C MET A 238 20.08 -6.41 -13.14
N ALA A 239 18.82 -6.25 -13.54
CA ALA A 239 17.77 -5.71 -12.68
C ALA A 239 17.39 -6.73 -11.59
N LEU A 240 17.36 -8.02 -11.93
CA LEU A 240 17.12 -9.09 -10.97
C LEU A 240 18.21 -9.13 -9.89
N ASP A 241 19.49 -9.05 -10.27
CA ASP A 241 20.62 -9.00 -9.33
C ASP A 241 20.54 -7.85 -8.34
N ASP A 242 20.11 -6.68 -8.78
CA ASP A 242 19.96 -5.53 -7.89
C ASP A 242 18.68 -5.63 -7.03
N THR A 243 17.61 -6.21 -7.56
CA THR A 243 16.37 -6.52 -6.81
C THR A 243 16.65 -7.47 -5.65
N ARG A 244 17.48 -8.50 -5.87
CA ARG A 244 17.94 -9.42 -4.83
C ARG A 244 18.64 -8.70 -3.67
N LYS A 245 19.41 -7.65 -3.95
CA LYS A 245 20.05 -6.81 -2.91
C LYS A 245 19.03 -5.92 -2.21
N GLY A 246 18.06 -5.39 -2.95
CA GLY A 246 16.95 -4.60 -2.42
C GLY A 246 16.15 -5.37 -1.36
N ILE A 247 15.70 -6.58 -1.69
CA ILE A 247 14.95 -7.44 -0.75
C ILE A 247 15.78 -7.72 0.51
N GLN A 248 17.07 -8.04 0.36
CA GLN A 248 17.95 -8.26 1.51
C GLN A 248 18.16 -7.01 2.37
N MET A 249 18.03 -5.80 1.79
CA MET A 249 18.11 -4.56 2.54
C MET A 249 16.88 -4.40 3.42
N PHE A 250 15.67 -4.56 2.87
CA PHE A 250 14.42 -4.49 3.64
C PHE A 250 14.36 -5.53 4.75
N ASN A 251 14.74 -6.78 4.46
CA ASN A 251 14.78 -7.85 5.47
C ASN A 251 15.76 -7.58 6.63
N LYS A 252 16.81 -6.78 6.42
CA LYS A 252 17.75 -6.40 7.49
C LYS A 252 17.25 -5.27 8.38
N HIS A 253 16.20 -4.56 7.95
CA HIS A 253 15.62 -3.42 8.63
C HIS A 253 14.17 -3.68 9.03
N ASP A 254 13.81 -4.96 9.17
CA ASP A 254 12.50 -5.42 9.64
C ASP A 254 11.31 -4.79 8.90
N THR A 255 11.53 -4.39 7.63
CA THR A 255 10.48 -3.86 6.76
C THR A 255 9.93 -4.99 5.92
N PRO A 256 8.63 -5.33 6.02
CA PRO A 256 8.02 -6.36 5.19
C PRO A 256 8.17 -6.04 3.69
N VAL A 257 8.47 -7.06 2.90
CA VAL A 257 8.41 -6.98 1.44
C VAL A 257 7.11 -7.64 1.01
N PHE A 258 6.12 -6.85 0.60
CA PHE A 258 4.83 -7.38 0.14
C PHE A 258 4.98 -8.21 -1.13
N GLY A 259 5.97 -7.89 -1.96
CA GLY A 259 6.32 -8.69 -3.11
C GLY A 259 7.08 -7.92 -4.18
N VAL A 260 7.22 -8.56 -5.33
CA VAL A 260 7.93 -8.06 -6.49
C VAL A 260 6.95 -7.74 -7.61
N VAL A 261 7.17 -6.62 -8.29
CA VAL A 261 6.48 -6.27 -9.54
C VAL A 261 7.46 -6.41 -10.69
N GLU A 262 7.17 -7.27 -11.66
CA GLU A 262 7.96 -7.38 -12.88
C GLU A 262 7.40 -6.44 -13.95
N ASN A 263 7.99 -5.24 -14.03
CA ASN A 263 7.64 -4.28 -15.07
C ASN A 263 8.37 -4.61 -16.37
N MET A 264 7.82 -4.15 -17.50
CA MET A 264 8.33 -4.46 -18.84
C MET A 264 8.48 -5.98 -19.07
N SER A 265 7.55 -6.77 -18.52
CA SER A 265 7.59 -8.25 -18.52
C SER A 265 7.50 -8.83 -19.93
N SER A 266 6.69 -8.22 -20.78
CA SER A 266 6.52 -8.57 -22.18
C SER A 266 6.19 -7.32 -23.00
N PHE A 267 5.95 -7.48 -24.30
CA PHE A 267 5.33 -6.49 -25.16
C PHE A 267 4.08 -7.12 -25.78
N ILE A 268 2.94 -6.46 -25.61
CA ILE A 268 1.68 -6.88 -26.24
C ILE A 268 1.54 -6.12 -27.57
N CYS A 269 1.45 -6.86 -28.67
CA CYS A 269 1.29 -6.25 -29.98
C CYS A 269 -0.15 -5.74 -30.15
N PRO A 270 -0.38 -4.42 -30.34
CA PRO A 270 -1.74 -3.85 -30.43
C PRO A 270 -2.52 -4.32 -31.67
N SER A 271 -1.84 -4.86 -32.67
CA SER A 271 -2.45 -5.28 -33.94
C SER A 271 -2.87 -6.75 -33.98
N CYS A 272 -2.22 -7.62 -33.20
CA CYS A 272 -2.51 -9.06 -33.21
C CYS A 272 -2.70 -9.69 -31.82
N GLY A 273 -2.39 -8.97 -30.74
CA GLY A 273 -2.48 -9.48 -29.37
C GLY A 273 -1.34 -10.44 -28.97
N ASP A 274 -0.37 -10.70 -29.85
CA ASP A 274 0.76 -11.56 -29.52
C ASP A 274 1.65 -10.93 -28.44
N GLN A 275 2.10 -11.75 -27.49
CA GLN A 275 3.02 -11.36 -26.43
C GLN A 275 4.46 -11.71 -26.77
N HIS A 276 5.37 -10.76 -26.55
CA HIS A 276 6.79 -10.91 -26.87
C HIS A 276 7.67 -10.56 -25.67
N GLY A 277 8.49 -11.51 -25.19
CA GLY A 277 9.50 -11.23 -24.15
C GLY A 277 10.67 -10.44 -24.71
N LEU A 278 10.61 -9.10 -24.67
CA LEU A 278 11.67 -8.22 -25.19
C LEU A 278 12.97 -8.35 -24.41
N PHE A 279 12.88 -8.67 -23.12
CA PHE A 279 14.01 -8.68 -22.17
C PHE A 279 14.22 -10.04 -21.49
N GLY A 280 13.53 -11.08 -21.96
CA GLY A 280 13.31 -12.33 -21.22
C GLY A 280 11.88 -12.41 -20.70
N THR A 281 11.55 -13.49 -20.00
CA THR A 281 10.25 -13.76 -19.37
C THR A 281 10.48 -14.55 -18.07
N GLY A 282 9.68 -14.32 -17.04
CA GLY A 282 9.76 -15.08 -15.78
C GLY A 282 11.06 -14.85 -15.01
N GLY A 283 11.61 -13.64 -15.08
CA GLY A 283 12.85 -13.31 -14.37
C GLY A 283 12.63 -13.30 -12.85
N ALA A 284 11.51 -12.71 -12.44
CA ALA A 284 11.09 -12.56 -11.07
C ALA A 284 10.76 -13.91 -10.40
N ASP A 285 10.39 -14.96 -11.13
CA ASP A 285 10.14 -16.31 -10.57
C ASP A 285 11.36 -16.79 -9.76
N THR A 286 12.56 -16.53 -10.26
CA THR A 286 13.80 -16.90 -9.56
C THR A 286 14.02 -16.14 -8.25
N ILE A 287 13.41 -14.97 -8.12
CA ILE A 287 13.44 -14.15 -6.91
C ILE A 287 12.37 -14.63 -5.94
N VAL A 288 11.17 -14.88 -6.43
CA VAL A 288 10.05 -15.42 -5.66
C VAL A 288 10.47 -16.70 -4.93
N ASP A 289 10.98 -17.69 -5.67
CA ASP A 289 11.40 -18.99 -5.12
C ASP A 289 12.51 -18.86 -4.07
N LYS A 290 13.43 -17.91 -4.27
CA LYS A 290 14.65 -17.81 -3.46
C LYS A 290 14.43 -17.02 -2.18
N TYR A 291 13.57 -16.00 -2.22
CA TYR A 291 13.38 -15.05 -1.12
C TYR A 291 12.03 -15.21 -0.42
N ASP A 292 11.17 -16.11 -0.89
CA ASP A 292 9.84 -16.36 -0.34
C ASP A 292 8.99 -15.08 -0.32
N VAL A 293 9.02 -14.35 -1.44
CA VAL A 293 8.26 -13.12 -1.67
C VAL A 293 7.37 -13.32 -2.89
N PRO A 294 6.08 -12.94 -2.88
CA PRO A 294 5.20 -13.21 -4.01
C PRO A 294 5.51 -12.29 -5.20
N LEU A 295 5.17 -12.77 -6.40
CA LEU A 295 5.04 -11.92 -7.58
C LEU A 295 3.66 -11.27 -7.53
N LEU A 296 3.63 -9.95 -7.39
CA LEU A 296 2.40 -9.16 -7.25
C LEU A 296 1.71 -8.91 -8.60
N GLY A 297 2.49 -8.99 -9.67
CA GLY A 297 1.98 -8.78 -11.01
C GLY A 297 3.10 -8.52 -12.01
N GLU A 298 2.72 -8.67 -13.27
CA GLU A 298 3.56 -8.44 -14.42
C GLU A 298 2.94 -7.33 -15.27
N ILE A 299 3.72 -6.28 -15.52
CA ILE A 299 3.26 -5.14 -16.32
C ILE A 299 3.90 -5.22 -17.71
N PRO A 300 3.12 -5.45 -18.78
CA PRO A 300 3.62 -5.50 -20.14
C PRO A 300 3.93 -4.09 -20.68
N ILE A 301 4.77 -4.00 -21.70
CA ILE A 301 4.91 -2.81 -22.54
C ILE A 301 3.74 -2.79 -23.53
N HIS A 302 3.04 -1.65 -23.59
CA HIS A 302 1.94 -1.44 -24.52
C HIS A 302 1.85 0.03 -24.96
N PRO A 303 1.38 0.34 -26.18
CA PRO A 303 1.20 1.72 -26.64
C PRO A 303 0.19 2.56 -25.84
N ASP A 304 -0.73 1.89 -25.15
CA ASP A 304 -1.69 2.57 -24.27
C ASP A 304 -1.03 3.11 -23.01
N PHE A 305 0.20 2.68 -22.69
CA PHE A 305 1.00 3.37 -21.70
C PHE A 305 1.41 4.77 -22.17
N GLY A 306 1.17 5.78 -21.35
CA GLY A 306 1.66 7.15 -21.51
C GLY A 306 0.69 8.21 -20.98
N ALA A 307 1.23 9.36 -20.60
CA ALA A 307 0.46 10.50 -20.05
C ALA A 307 -0.34 11.28 -21.11
N ASP A 308 -0.04 11.07 -22.40
CA ASP A 308 -0.73 11.77 -23.49
C ASP A 308 -2.18 11.31 -23.61
N GLY A 309 -3.11 12.10 -23.09
CA GLY A 309 -4.55 11.88 -23.20
C GLY A 309 -5.14 10.92 -22.17
N SER A 310 -4.39 10.53 -21.13
CA SER A 310 -4.94 9.80 -19.98
C SER A 310 -5.62 10.76 -19.00
N GLU A 311 -6.78 10.37 -18.48
CA GLU A 311 -7.36 10.94 -17.25
C GLU A 311 -6.88 10.06 -16.08
N GLY A 312 -6.01 10.57 -15.20
CA GLY A 312 -5.32 9.76 -14.18
C GLY A 312 -4.03 9.10 -14.67
N ALA A 313 -3.59 8.06 -13.96
CA ALA A 313 -2.32 7.40 -14.25
C ALA A 313 -2.28 6.71 -15.62
N LEU A 314 -1.04 6.44 -16.07
CA LEU A 314 -0.47 6.27 -17.42
C LEU A 314 -1.15 5.29 -18.40
N VAL A 315 -2.45 5.00 -18.33
CA VAL A 315 -3.18 4.21 -19.32
C VAL A 315 -4.19 5.11 -20.03
N LYS A 316 -4.12 5.15 -21.35
CA LYS A 316 -4.97 6.02 -22.18
C LYS A 316 -6.36 5.45 -22.41
N ASP A 317 -6.51 4.13 -22.32
CA ASP A 317 -7.73 3.41 -22.59
C ASP A 317 -8.03 2.47 -21.41
N ASP A 318 -9.06 2.82 -20.63
CA ASP A 318 -9.50 2.05 -19.47
C ASP A 318 -10.00 0.63 -19.86
N ASP A 319 -10.35 0.38 -21.13
CA ASP A 319 -10.75 -0.96 -21.61
C ASP A 319 -9.56 -1.82 -22.08
N SER A 320 -8.35 -1.26 -22.09
CA SER A 320 -7.15 -1.94 -22.57
C SER A 320 -6.76 -3.16 -21.71
N GLU A 321 -6.01 -4.09 -22.31
CA GLU A 321 -5.45 -5.22 -21.57
C GLU A 321 -4.53 -4.77 -20.44
N VAL A 322 -3.81 -3.68 -20.66
CA VAL A 322 -2.90 -3.09 -19.68
C VAL A 322 -3.61 -2.50 -18.48
N GLN A 323 -4.77 -1.86 -18.67
CA GLN A 323 -5.56 -1.36 -17.54
C GLN A 323 -5.92 -2.50 -16.59
N ARG A 324 -6.33 -3.65 -17.13
CA ARG A 324 -6.63 -4.85 -16.32
C ARG A 324 -5.42 -5.34 -15.52
N HIS A 325 -4.24 -5.42 -16.14
CA HIS A 325 -3.00 -5.79 -15.44
C HIS A 325 -2.69 -4.83 -14.27
N LEU A 326 -2.96 -3.53 -14.42
CA LEU A 326 -2.76 -2.55 -13.36
C LEU A 326 -3.83 -2.62 -12.27
N GLU A 327 -5.10 -2.84 -12.63
CA GLU A 327 -6.19 -3.01 -11.66
C GLU A 327 -5.98 -4.25 -10.79
N ASP A 328 -5.57 -5.36 -11.41
CA ASP A 328 -5.22 -6.60 -10.73
C ASP A 328 -4.02 -6.38 -9.79
N LEU A 329 -2.95 -5.73 -10.28
CA LEU A 329 -1.77 -5.40 -9.48
C LEU A 329 -2.11 -4.52 -8.27
N VAL A 330 -2.94 -3.49 -8.46
CA VAL A 330 -3.39 -2.61 -7.36
C VAL A 330 -4.20 -3.40 -6.33
N GLY A 331 -5.05 -4.31 -6.80
CA GLY A 331 -5.83 -5.21 -5.95
C GLY A 331 -4.94 -6.11 -5.11
N GLU A 332 -4.02 -6.83 -5.76
CA GLU A 332 -3.08 -7.74 -5.10
C GLU A 332 -2.21 -6.98 -4.09
N ILE A 333 -1.70 -5.79 -4.43
CA ILE A 333 -0.93 -4.98 -3.46
C ILE A 333 -1.80 -4.57 -2.26
N ALA A 334 -3.04 -4.12 -2.49
CA ALA A 334 -3.95 -3.77 -1.40
C ALA A 334 -4.27 -4.96 -0.51
N ASP A 335 -4.46 -6.15 -1.09
CA ASP A 335 -4.70 -7.40 -0.36
C ASP A 335 -3.48 -7.81 0.46
N ARG A 336 -2.26 -7.69 -0.07
CA ARG A 336 -1.03 -7.95 0.71
C ARG A 336 -0.85 -7.00 1.88
N ILE A 337 -1.21 -5.73 1.71
CA ILE A 337 -1.20 -4.76 2.80
C ILE A 337 -2.22 -5.18 3.86
N GLY A 338 -3.44 -5.55 3.44
CA GLY A 338 -4.49 -6.04 4.33
C GLY A 338 -4.09 -7.31 5.08
N GLU A 339 -3.56 -8.31 4.38
CA GLU A 339 -3.08 -9.57 4.95
C GLU A 339 -2.03 -9.30 6.04
N ALA A 340 -1.04 -8.45 5.74
CA ALA A 340 -0.01 -8.10 6.71
C ALA A 340 -0.60 -7.39 7.95
N ASN A 341 -1.49 -6.41 7.75
CA ASN A 341 -2.16 -5.70 8.84
C ASN A 341 -2.97 -6.65 9.73
N ARG A 342 -3.72 -7.59 9.14
CA ARG A 342 -4.53 -8.56 9.88
C ARG A 342 -3.66 -9.60 10.62
N ARG A 343 -2.50 -9.98 10.06
CA ARG A 343 -1.49 -10.76 10.79
C ARG A 343 -0.94 -10.00 11.99
N THR A 344 -0.63 -8.72 11.84
CA THR A 344 -0.21 -7.87 12.96
C THR A 344 -1.24 -7.85 14.09
N VAL A 345 -2.53 -7.73 13.76
CA VAL A 345 -3.61 -7.82 14.76
C VAL A 345 -3.56 -9.17 15.50
N SER A 346 -3.57 -10.27 14.74
CA SER A 346 -3.58 -11.64 15.30
C SER A 346 -2.37 -11.93 16.21
N GLU A 347 -1.19 -11.47 15.81
CA GLU A 347 0.06 -11.64 16.57
C GLU A 347 0.09 -10.85 17.88
N ASN A 348 -0.61 -9.71 17.97
CA ASN A 348 -0.66 -8.89 19.17
C ASN A 348 -1.74 -9.37 20.16
N ILE A 349 -2.89 -9.85 19.67
CA ILE A 349 -3.95 -10.40 20.51
C ILE A 349 -3.52 -11.70 21.19
N THR A 350 -2.73 -12.53 20.52
CA THR A 350 -2.18 -13.76 21.12
C THR A 350 -1.13 -13.50 22.21
N GLN A 351 -0.57 -12.29 22.28
CA GLN A 351 0.44 -11.89 23.28
C GLN A 351 -0.17 -11.28 24.56
N GLU A 352 -1.41 -10.79 24.52
CA GLU A 352 -2.11 -10.42 25.75
C GLU A 352 -2.52 -11.69 26.51
N PRO A 353 -2.19 -11.83 27.81
CA PRO A 353 -2.62 -12.99 28.56
C PRO A 353 -4.14 -12.98 28.64
N ALA A 354 -4.77 -13.84 27.83
CA ALA A 354 -6.18 -14.19 27.91
C ALA A 354 -6.58 -14.21 29.37
N ASN A 355 -7.56 -13.36 29.71
CA ASN A 355 -8.11 -13.14 31.03
C ASN A 355 -8.43 -14.51 31.67
N LYS A 356 -7.45 -15.09 32.38
CA LYS A 356 -7.63 -16.34 33.11
C LYS A 356 -8.63 -16.00 34.20
N LEU A 357 -9.88 -16.39 33.98
CA LEU A 357 -10.89 -16.49 35.02
C LEU A 357 -10.19 -17.00 36.29
N PRO A 358 -10.30 -16.31 37.43
CA PRO A 358 -9.59 -16.69 38.63
C PRO A 358 -10.13 -18.05 39.10
N THR A 359 -9.44 -19.12 38.72
CA THR A 359 -9.68 -20.48 39.19
C THR A 359 -9.01 -20.67 40.55
N GLU A 360 -9.41 -19.88 41.54
CA GLU A 360 -9.15 -20.18 42.95
C GLU A 360 -10.34 -19.72 43.78
N THR A 361 -11.30 -20.62 43.96
CA THR A 361 -12.17 -20.60 45.15
C THR A 361 -11.28 -20.70 46.37
N LYS A 362 -11.22 -19.63 47.17
CA LYS A 362 -10.66 -19.68 48.52
C LYS A 362 -11.49 -20.66 49.37
N ASP A 363 -10.76 -21.49 50.10
CA ASP A 363 -11.21 -22.54 51.03
C ASP A 363 -12.40 -22.17 51.93
#